data_AF-A0A9E6UFU0-F1
#
_entry.id   AF-A0A9E6UFU0-F1
#
_cell.length_a   1.000
_cell.length_b   1.000
_cell.length_c   1.000
_cell.angle_alpha   90.00
_cell.angle_beta   90.00
_cell.angle_gamma   90.00
#
_symmetry.space_group_name_H-M   'P 1'
#
loop_
_entity.id
_entity.type
_entity.pdbx_description
1 polymer ?
#
loop_
_entity_poly.entity_id
_entity_poly.type
_entity_poly.pdbx_seq_one_letter_code
_entity_poly.pdbx_strand_id
1 'polypeptide(L)'
;MADPIDTNLFGPDIMAGEYALGVLEGADLAIAQRRYLSDREFAARVEWWRHRLGCMAEAAGEFDPSEQVWPAIERRLFSDREGGGAMEDPRVRPSTRGLPGWSLGLGMAISAAAAAALTFVFVQPAGQPPVAPVETAAPVAGERLVAQLASEDGALTLAGLVDGQTGQLSLNIGGFAPAEGQATELWVVPEGGAPQSLGLIPASGTFARDLTDAERAALVAGASLAVTYEDAVSAPHAAPTTDILIIGGLTQV
;
A
#
# COMPACT_ATOMS: atom_id res chain seq x y z
N MET A 1 44.03 23.08 -19.82
CA MET A 1 42.76 23.79 -20.05
C MET A 1 41.70 22.70 -20.01
N ALA A 2 41.20 22.42 -18.81
CA ALA A 2 40.25 21.33 -18.58
C ALA A 2 38.86 21.84 -18.94
N ASP A 3 38.19 21.12 -19.82
CA ASP A 3 36.80 21.36 -20.21
C ASP A 3 35.93 21.24 -18.94
N PRO A 4 35.11 22.25 -18.60
CA PRO A 4 34.21 22.12 -17.48
C PRO A 4 33.22 21.00 -17.81
N ILE A 5 33.22 19.94 -17.01
CA ILE A 5 32.20 18.89 -17.10
C ILE A 5 30.86 19.59 -16.99
N ASP A 6 30.12 19.62 -18.10
CA ASP A 6 28.74 20.06 -18.15
C ASP A 6 27.98 19.29 -17.06
N THR A 7 27.68 19.94 -15.94
CA THR A 7 26.89 19.36 -14.83
C THR A 7 25.45 19.05 -15.26
N ASN A 8 25.10 19.35 -16.50
CA ASN A 8 23.86 18.98 -17.18
C ASN A 8 23.90 17.58 -17.83
N LEU A 9 25.04 16.87 -17.78
CA LEU A 9 25.16 15.48 -18.24
C LEU A 9 24.54 14.45 -17.27
N PHE A 10 24.06 14.88 -16.09
CA PHE A 10 23.37 14.05 -15.09
C PHE A 10 21.90 14.46 -14.87
N GLY A 11 21.12 14.74 -15.92
CA GLY A 11 19.64 14.77 -15.79
C GLY A 11 19.11 13.38 -16.16
N PRO A 12 18.38 12.63 -15.30
CA PRO A 12 17.24 12.98 -14.43
C PRO A 12 17.52 12.77 -12.92
N ASP A 13 16.71 13.38 -12.03
CA ASP A 13 16.85 13.39 -10.54
C ASP A 13 17.65 12.20 -9.97
N ILE A 14 18.86 12.46 -9.47
CA ILE A 14 19.78 11.44 -8.90
C ILE A 14 19.10 10.63 -7.79
N MET A 15 18.18 11.24 -7.03
CA MET A 15 17.41 10.55 -6.00
C MET A 15 16.56 9.41 -6.57
N ALA A 16 16.06 9.54 -7.82
CA ALA A 16 15.35 8.45 -8.50
C ALA A 16 16.29 7.28 -8.83
N GLY A 17 17.55 7.57 -9.16
CA GLY A 17 18.59 6.56 -9.39
C GLY A 17 19.01 5.85 -8.10
N GLU A 18 19.20 6.59 -7.02
CA GLU A 18 19.50 6.03 -5.69
C GLU A 18 18.34 5.18 -5.16
N TYR A 19 17.11 5.62 -5.38
CA TYR A 19 15.92 4.84 -5.07
C TYR A 19 15.82 3.57 -5.93
N ALA A 20 16.12 3.65 -7.23
CA ALA A 20 16.13 2.49 -8.12
C ALA A 20 17.18 1.45 -7.72
N LEU A 21 18.34 1.88 -7.23
CA LEU A 21 19.40 1.00 -6.71
C LEU A 21 19.14 0.49 -5.28
N GLY A 22 18.14 1.03 -4.58
CA GLY A 22 17.81 0.63 -3.21
C GLY A 22 18.85 1.06 -2.16
N VAL A 23 19.60 2.14 -2.42
CA VAL A 23 20.68 2.62 -1.52
C VAL A 23 20.23 3.72 -0.56
N LEU A 24 18.97 4.17 -0.66
CA LEU A 24 18.41 5.19 0.24
C LEU A 24 17.98 4.57 1.58
N GLU A 25 18.22 5.29 2.66
CA GLU A 25 17.87 4.90 4.03
C GLU A 25 17.10 6.02 4.75
N GLY A 26 16.42 5.66 5.85
CA GLY A 26 15.80 6.62 6.76
C GLY A 26 14.84 7.61 6.09
N ALA A 27 15.08 8.91 6.31
CA ALA A 27 14.21 9.97 5.83
C ALA A 27 14.21 10.09 4.29
N ASP A 28 15.36 9.88 3.65
CA ASP A 28 15.48 10.01 2.20
C ASP A 28 14.73 8.90 1.46
N LEU A 29 14.75 7.67 2.02
CA LEU A 29 13.91 6.58 1.52
C LEU A 29 12.42 6.92 1.62
N ALA A 30 11.97 7.47 2.75
CA ALA A 30 10.58 7.84 2.95
C ALA A 30 10.13 8.97 2.00
N ILE A 31 11.02 9.94 1.72
CA ILE A 31 10.78 11.01 0.74
C ILE A 31 10.67 10.44 -0.66
N ALA A 32 11.60 9.57 -1.06
CA ALA A 32 11.61 8.95 -2.38
C ALA A 32 10.38 8.03 -2.59
N GLN A 33 9.99 7.26 -1.58
CA GLN A 33 8.77 6.43 -1.63
C GLN A 33 7.51 7.28 -1.81
N ARG A 34 7.37 8.37 -1.04
CA ARG A 34 6.23 9.29 -1.18
C ARG A 34 6.20 9.89 -2.58
N ARG A 35 7.34 10.38 -3.08
CA ARG A 35 7.45 10.94 -4.43
C ARG A 35 7.12 9.91 -5.51
N TYR A 36 7.58 8.66 -5.38
CA TYR A 36 7.26 7.61 -6.33
C TYR A 36 5.75 7.36 -6.43
N LEU A 37 5.02 7.47 -5.32
CA LEU A 37 3.57 7.28 -5.28
C LEU A 37 2.77 8.52 -5.73
N SER A 38 3.30 9.73 -5.52
CA SER A 38 2.56 10.98 -5.76
C SER A 38 2.96 11.73 -7.04
N ASP A 39 4.17 11.52 -7.56
CA ASP A 39 4.74 12.25 -8.70
C ASP A 39 5.01 11.28 -9.87
N ARG A 40 4.18 11.39 -10.91
CA ARG A 40 4.29 10.57 -12.12
C ARG A 40 5.61 10.78 -12.86
N GLU A 41 6.16 11.99 -12.85
CA GLU A 41 7.44 12.29 -13.50
C GLU A 41 8.58 11.61 -12.73
N PHE A 42 8.54 11.65 -11.39
CA PHE A 42 9.50 10.93 -10.56
C PHE A 42 9.42 9.41 -10.77
N ALA A 43 8.21 8.84 -10.81
CA ALA A 43 8.02 7.42 -11.12
C ALA A 43 8.60 7.05 -12.49
N ALA A 44 8.35 7.85 -13.53
CA ALA A 44 8.91 7.63 -14.86
C ALA A 44 10.45 7.67 -14.86
N ARG A 45 11.06 8.56 -14.06
CA ARG A 45 12.52 8.62 -13.88
C ARG A 45 13.08 7.38 -13.19
N VAL A 46 12.41 6.87 -12.16
CA VAL A 46 12.79 5.62 -11.47
C VAL A 46 12.74 4.45 -12.45
N GLU A 47 11.69 4.34 -13.27
CA GLU A 47 11.59 3.28 -14.28
C GLU A 47 12.66 3.39 -15.37
N TRP A 48 12.98 4.61 -15.81
CA TRP A 48 14.09 4.83 -16.74
C TRP A 48 15.43 4.35 -16.17
N TRP A 49 15.71 4.65 -14.90
CA TRP A 49 16.90 4.16 -14.20
C TRP A 49 16.92 2.64 -14.06
N ARG A 50 15.82 2.03 -13.62
CA ARG A 50 15.67 0.57 -13.52
C ARG A 50 15.92 -0.11 -14.85
N HIS A 51 15.35 0.40 -15.94
CA HIS A 51 15.55 -0.14 -17.28
C HIS A 51 17.02 -0.03 -17.71
N ARG A 52 17.64 1.15 -17.55
CA ARG A 52 19.04 1.37 -17.92
C ARG A 52 19.98 0.45 -17.14
N LEU A 53 19.78 0.31 -15.83
CA LEU A 53 20.57 -0.55 -14.96
C LEU A 53 20.33 -2.03 -15.28
N GLY A 54 19.09 -2.42 -15.60
CA GLY A 54 18.74 -3.75 -16.06
C GLY A 54 19.51 -4.13 -17.33
N CYS A 55 19.52 -3.25 -18.34
CA CYS A 55 20.30 -3.46 -19.56
C CYS A 55 21.81 -3.62 -19.30
N MET A 56 22.35 -2.95 -18.28
CA MET A 56 23.74 -3.14 -17.87
C MET A 56 23.96 -4.46 -17.12
N ALA A 57 22.97 -4.90 -16.34
CA ALA A 57 23.00 -6.17 -15.63
C ALA A 57 22.93 -7.37 -16.59
N GLU A 58 22.21 -7.26 -17.71
CA GLU A 58 22.20 -8.29 -18.77
C GLU A 58 23.58 -8.53 -19.41
N ALA A 59 24.48 -7.54 -19.34
CA ALA A 59 25.86 -7.70 -19.79
C ALA A 59 26.74 -8.45 -18.76
N ALA A 60 26.24 -8.68 -17.54
CA ALA A 60 26.89 -9.53 -16.58
C ALA A 60 26.76 -11.01 -16.99
N GLY A 61 27.81 -11.80 -16.75
CA GLY A 61 27.77 -13.23 -17.04
C GLY A 61 26.83 -13.99 -16.10
N GLU A 62 26.42 -15.18 -16.54
CA GLU A 62 25.64 -16.11 -15.71
C GLU A 62 26.53 -16.70 -14.59
N PHE A 63 25.95 -16.84 -13.41
CA PHE A 63 26.60 -17.47 -12.25
C PHE A 63 25.63 -18.45 -11.62
N ASP A 64 26.04 -19.71 -11.50
CA ASP A 64 25.22 -20.73 -10.85
C ASP A 64 25.11 -20.47 -9.34
N PRO A 65 23.91 -20.24 -8.80
CA PRO A 65 23.72 -20.22 -7.36
C PRO A 65 23.94 -21.62 -6.77
N SER A 66 24.20 -21.71 -5.46
CA SER A 66 24.31 -23.03 -4.81
C SER A 66 23.01 -23.81 -4.95
N GLU A 67 23.09 -25.14 -5.05
CA GLU A 67 21.93 -26.05 -5.16
C GLU A 67 20.89 -25.88 -4.03
N GLN A 68 21.28 -25.27 -2.91
CA GLN A 68 20.39 -25.01 -1.76
C GLN A 68 19.50 -23.77 -1.93
N VAL A 69 19.80 -22.87 -2.87
CA VAL A 69 19.08 -21.60 -3.03
C VAL A 69 17.64 -21.83 -3.44
N TRP A 70 17.40 -22.66 -4.46
CA TRP A 70 16.06 -22.92 -4.96
C TRP A 70 15.16 -23.62 -3.92
N PRO A 71 15.59 -24.71 -3.25
CA PRO A 71 14.82 -25.30 -2.15
C PRO A 71 14.58 -24.37 -0.96
N ALA A 72 15.46 -23.40 -0.69
CA ALA A 72 15.25 -22.40 0.37
C ALA A 72 14.15 -21.39 -0.01
N ILE A 73 14.10 -20.98 -1.28
CA ILE A 73 13.04 -20.11 -1.82
C ILE A 73 11.70 -20.82 -1.76
N GLU A 74 11.63 -22.06 -2.25
CA GLU A 74 10.40 -22.87 -2.22
C GLU A 74 9.86 -23.02 -0.80
N ARG A 75 10.73 -23.39 0.15
CA ARG A 75 10.32 -23.48 1.55
C ARG A 75 9.76 -22.15 2.06
N ARG A 76 10.41 -21.02 1.81
CA ARG A 76 9.93 -19.71 2.32
C ARG A 76 8.60 -19.27 1.70
N LEU A 77 8.35 -19.60 0.43
CA LEU A 77 7.11 -19.21 -0.25
C LEU A 77 5.94 -20.15 0.07
N PHE A 78 6.21 -21.43 0.35
CA PHE A 78 5.19 -22.46 0.46
C PHE A 78 5.06 -23.09 1.86
N SER A 79 5.97 -22.83 2.80
CA SER A 79 5.87 -23.35 4.18
C SER A 79 4.65 -22.83 4.94
N ASP A 80 4.17 -21.63 4.62
CA ASP A 80 2.98 -21.04 5.25
C ASP A 80 1.67 -21.61 4.67
N ARG A 81 1.74 -22.34 3.56
CA ARG A 81 0.57 -22.90 2.86
C ARG A 81 0.17 -24.29 3.36
N GLU A 82 1.08 -25.00 4.03
CA GLU A 82 0.83 -26.35 4.58
C GLU A 82 0.56 -26.35 6.10
N GLY A 83 0.70 -25.19 6.76
CA GLY A 83 0.53 -25.00 8.20
C GLY A 83 -0.90 -24.73 8.67
N GLY A 84 -1.90 -25.41 8.12
CA GLY A 84 -3.28 -25.42 8.64
C GLY A 84 -3.47 -26.31 9.88
N GLY A 85 -2.38 -26.66 10.58
CA GLY A 85 -2.40 -27.53 11.75
C GLY A 85 -1.88 -26.78 12.97
N ALA A 86 -2.79 -26.54 13.92
CA ALA A 86 -2.57 -26.17 15.33
C ALA A 86 -1.29 -25.39 15.66
N MET A 87 -1.48 -24.13 16.06
CA MET A 87 -0.53 -23.36 16.87
C MET A 87 -0.16 -24.15 18.14
N GLU A 88 0.84 -25.03 18.05
CA GLU A 88 1.55 -25.54 19.22
C GLU A 88 2.49 -24.43 19.68
N ASP A 89 2.03 -23.72 20.71
CA ASP A 89 2.84 -22.92 21.62
C ASP A 89 4.16 -23.65 21.93
N PRO A 90 5.32 -23.16 21.45
CA PRO A 90 6.60 -23.77 21.78
C PRO A 90 6.93 -23.37 23.22
N ARG A 91 6.33 -24.10 24.16
CA ARG A 91 6.68 -24.04 25.57
C ARG A 91 8.18 -24.23 25.67
N VAL A 92 8.84 -23.14 26.04
CA VAL A 92 10.23 -23.00 26.40
C VAL A 92 10.70 -24.27 27.13
N ARG A 93 11.45 -25.12 26.44
CA ARG A 93 12.23 -26.17 27.08
C ARG A 93 13.51 -25.51 27.58
N PRO A 94 13.74 -25.37 28.89
CA PRO A 94 15.00 -24.81 29.38
C PRO A 94 16.11 -25.82 29.09
N SER A 95 16.93 -25.50 28.10
CA SER A 95 18.21 -26.18 27.84
C SER A 95 19.19 -25.77 28.93
N THR A 96 19.39 -26.63 29.92
CA THR A 96 20.46 -26.48 30.93
C THR A 96 21.78 -26.90 30.30
N ARG A 97 22.42 -26.01 29.55
CA ARG A 97 23.80 -26.19 29.11
C ARG A 97 24.62 -25.00 29.62
N GLY A 98 25.44 -25.27 30.63
CA GLY A 98 26.21 -24.28 31.37
C GLY A 98 27.13 -23.46 30.46
N LEU A 99 27.06 -22.15 30.61
CA LEU A 99 27.94 -21.20 29.93
C LEU A 99 29.19 -20.92 30.80
N PRO A 100 30.40 -20.91 30.22
CA PRO A 100 31.66 -20.67 30.94
C PRO A 100 31.82 -19.22 31.41
N GLY A 101 32.39 -19.06 32.61
CA GLY A 101 32.41 -17.84 33.45
C GLY A 101 33.29 -16.66 33.01
N TRP A 102 33.38 -16.37 31.72
CA TRP A 102 34.13 -15.20 31.21
C TRP A 102 33.25 -14.03 30.75
N SER A 103 31.91 -14.14 30.81
CA SER A 103 30.97 -13.07 30.46
C SER A 103 30.50 -12.21 31.65
N LEU A 104 31.11 -12.37 32.83
CA LEU A 104 30.69 -11.68 34.06
C LEU A 104 31.17 -10.21 34.17
N GLY A 105 31.74 -9.63 33.10
CA GLY A 105 32.21 -8.23 33.05
C GLY A 105 31.33 -7.27 32.24
N LEU A 106 30.42 -7.76 31.39
CA LEU A 106 29.60 -6.89 30.51
C LEU A 106 28.12 -6.78 30.94
N GLY A 107 27.69 -7.60 31.90
CA GLY A 107 26.30 -7.64 32.38
C GLY A 107 25.90 -6.54 33.39
N MET A 108 26.85 -5.77 33.93
CA MET A 108 26.56 -4.68 34.89
C MET A 108 26.35 -3.30 34.25
N ALA A 109 26.21 -3.20 32.92
CA ALA A 109 25.88 -1.95 32.22
C ALA A 109 24.43 -1.90 31.67
N ILE A 110 23.65 -2.98 31.75
CA ILE A 110 22.28 -3.05 31.18
C ILE A 110 21.19 -2.95 32.26
N SER A 111 21.56 -3.04 33.54
CA SER A 111 20.65 -2.96 34.70
C SER A 111 20.43 -1.51 35.22
N ALA A 112 20.47 -0.51 34.35
CA ALA A 112 20.12 0.88 34.70
C ALA A 112 19.20 1.58 33.68
N ALA A 113 18.86 0.93 32.56
CA ALA A 113 17.97 1.51 31.54
C ALA A 113 16.56 0.88 31.51
N ALA A 114 16.31 -0.18 32.28
CA ALA A 114 15.01 -0.86 32.31
C ALA A 114 14.00 -0.27 33.33
N ALA A 115 14.40 0.70 34.15
CA ALA A 115 13.53 1.32 35.17
C ALA A 115 13.12 2.77 34.85
N ALA A 116 13.62 3.38 33.77
CA ALA A 116 13.29 4.75 33.36
C ALA A 116 12.43 4.84 32.08
N ALA A 117 12.19 3.71 31.39
CA ALA A 117 11.42 3.67 30.15
C ALA A 117 9.90 3.50 30.34
N LEU A 118 9.42 3.27 31.58
CA LEU A 118 7.99 3.13 31.87
C LEU A 118 7.32 4.41 32.43
N THR A 119 8.03 5.54 32.47
CA THR A 119 7.46 6.82 32.98
C THR A 119 7.61 8.02 32.03
N PHE A 120 8.21 7.88 30.85
CA PHE A 120 8.48 9.01 29.94
C PHE A 120 7.59 9.06 28.68
N VAL A 121 6.38 8.48 28.73
CA VAL A 121 5.35 8.67 27.67
C VAL A 121 4.28 9.70 28.07
N PHE A 122 4.36 10.29 29.27
CA PHE A 122 3.34 11.22 29.77
C PHE A 122 3.77 12.70 29.94
N VAL A 123 4.87 13.15 29.34
CA VAL A 123 5.24 14.58 29.40
C VAL A 123 5.52 15.13 27.99
N GLN A 124 4.53 15.88 27.48
CA GLN A 124 4.71 16.79 26.36
C GLN A 124 5.74 17.88 26.71
N PRO A 125 6.69 18.21 25.82
CA PRO A 125 7.25 19.54 25.76
C PRO A 125 6.39 20.39 24.82
N ALA A 126 5.60 21.27 25.42
CA ALA A 126 5.17 22.49 24.77
C ALA A 126 6.41 23.33 24.41
N GLY A 127 6.50 23.78 23.15
CA GLY A 127 7.44 24.82 22.75
C GLY A 127 8.28 24.49 21.52
N GLN A 128 7.68 24.56 20.34
CA GLN A 128 8.39 25.05 19.15
C GLN A 128 7.93 26.49 18.88
N PRO A 129 8.86 27.43 18.64
CA PRO A 129 8.54 28.84 18.38
C PRO A 129 7.72 29.00 17.08
N PRO A 130 6.95 30.09 16.93
CA PRO A 130 6.12 30.30 15.75
C PRO A 130 7.04 30.48 14.55
N VAL A 131 7.17 29.45 13.72
CA VAL A 131 7.59 29.63 12.34
C VAL A 131 6.48 30.47 11.71
N ALA A 132 6.85 31.63 11.18
CA ALA A 132 5.94 32.55 10.50
C ALA A 132 5.03 31.76 9.55
N PRO A 133 3.73 32.09 9.44
CA PRO A 133 2.86 31.42 8.49
C PRO A 133 3.46 31.64 7.11
N VAL A 134 4.04 30.60 6.51
CA VAL A 134 3.89 30.45 5.07
C VAL A 134 2.38 30.35 4.92
N GLU A 135 1.79 31.25 4.15
CA GLU A 135 0.45 31.06 3.60
C GLU A 135 0.50 29.82 2.71
N THR A 136 0.63 28.64 3.32
CA THR A 136 0.06 27.44 2.77
C THR A 136 -1.41 27.76 2.76
N ALA A 137 -1.93 28.08 1.58
CA ALA A 137 -3.36 28.10 1.34
C ALA A 137 -3.94 26.93 2.14
N ALA A 138 -4.88 27.24 3.04
CA ALA A 138 -5.56 26.24 3.85
C ALA A 138 -5.83 25.03 2.94
N PRO A 139 -5.58 23.79 3.38
CA PRO A 139 -6.10 22.66 2.63
C PRO A 139 -7.59 22.97 2.49
N VAL A 140 -8.04 23.23 1.27
CA VAL A 140 -9.46 23.41 1.00
C VAL A 140 -10.01 22.07 1.43
N ALA A 141 -10.71 22.04 2.58
CA ALA A 141 -11.27 20.85 3.15
C ALA A 141 -12.24 20.29 2.11
N GLY A 142 -11.74 19.35 1.31
CA GLY A 142 -12.52 18.62 0.33
C GLY A 142 -13.11 17.43 1.04
N GLU A 143 -14.39 17.21 0.84
CA GLU A 143 -15.09 16.03 1.32
C GLU A 143 -14.48 14.80 0.64
N ARG A 144 -13.43 14.26 1.26
CA ARG A 144 -12.81 13.01 0.83
C ARG A 144 -13.48 11.89 1.58
N LEU A 145 -13.90 10.87 0.83
CA LEU A 145 -14.48 9.66 1.39
C LEU A 145 -13.54 8.49 1.14
N VAL A 146 -13.38 7.65 2.14
CA VAL A 146 -12.62 6.41 2.04
C VAL A 146 -13.58 5.24 2.15
N ALA A 147 -13.37 4.23 1.30
CA ALA A 147 -14.02 2.94 1.36
C ALA A 147 -12.97 1.88 1.68
N GLN A 148 -13.25 1.00 2.63
CA GLN A 148 -12.47 -0.21 2.89
C GLN A 148 -13.44 -1.35 3.17
N LEU A 149 -13.41 -2.37 2.33
CA LEU A 149 -14.30 -3.50 2.35
C LEU A 149 -13.48 -4.78 2.21
N ALA A 150 -13.86 -5.81 2.95
CA ALA A 150 -13.35 -7.15 2.77
C ALA A 150 -14.48 -8.16 3.02
N SER A 151 -14.43 -9.30 2.35
CA SER A 151 -15.28 -10.45 2.71
C SER A 151 -14.88 -11.00 4.08
N GLU A 152 -15.75 -11.80 4.71
CA GLU A 152 -15.50 -12.37 6.05
C GLU A 152 -14.21 -13.22 6.12
N ASP A 153 -13.89 -13.90 5.02
CA ASP A 153 -12.67 -14.71 4.86
C ASP A 153 -11.47 -13.90 4.34
N GLY A 154 -11.65 -12.62 4.02
CA GLY A 154 -10.64 -11.74 3.45
C GLY A 154 -10.23 -12.06 2.01
N ALA A 155 -10.93 -13.00 1.35
CA ALA A 155 -10.62 -13.40 -0.03
C ALA A 155 -10.91 -12.28 -1.03
N LEU A 156 -11.94 -11.47 -0.78
CA LEU A 156 -12.31 -10.30 -1.56
C LEU A 156 -11.94 -9.04 -0.79
N THR A 157 -11.28 -8.08 -1.46
CA THR A 157 -10.92 -6.80 -0.86
C THR A 157 -11.21 -5.65 -1.81
N LEU A 158 -11.71 -4.54 -1.28
CA LEU A 158 -11.86 -3.29 -2.00
C LEU A 158 -11.42 -2.15 -1.09
N ALA A 159 -10.51 -1.31 -1.57
CA ALA A 159 -10.08 -0.12 -0.86
C ALA A 159 -9.93 1.06 -1.83
N GLY A 160 -10.38 2.24 -1.43
CA GLY A 160 -10.23 3.40 -2.30
C GLY A 160 -10.75 4.71 -1.74
N LEU A 161 -10.64 5.72 -2.59
CA LEU A 161 -10.89 7.12 -2.29
C LEU A 161 -11.91 7.68 -3.28
N VAL A 162 -12.83 8.48 -2.75
CA VAL A 162 -13.66 9.41 -3.51
C VAL A 162 -13.20 10.81 -3.15
N ASP A 163 -12.75 11.59 -4.14
CA ASP A 163 -12.43 13.00 -3.95
C ASP A 163 -13.63 13.85 -4.39
N GLY A 164 -14.38 14.39 -3.42
CA GLY A 164 -15.57 15.20 -3.69
C GLY A 164 -15.29 16.54 -4.39
N GLN A 165 -14.05 17.04 -4.36
CA GLN A 165 -13.70 18.28 -5.06
C GLN A 165 -13.43 18.04 -6.53
N THR A 166 -12.63 17.03 -6.85
CA THR A 166 -12.29 16.70 -8.25
C THR A 166 -13.33 15.82 -8.91
N GLY A 167 -14.19 15.17 -8.12
CA GLY A 167 -15.14 14.18 -8.60
C GLY A 167 -14.47 12.88 -9.03
N GLN A 168 -13.28 12.58 -8.53
CA GLN A 168 -12.54 11.39 -8.93
C GLN A 168 -12.83 10.23 -7.97
N LEU A 169 -13.16 9.06 -8.54
CA LEU A 169 -13.23 7.78 -7.85
C LEU A 169 -11.98 6.97 -8.20
N SER A 170 -11.30 6.43 -7.20
CA SER A 170 -10.15 5.55 -7.37
C SER A 170 -10.20 4.40 -6.37
N LEU A 171 -10.29 3.17 -6.86
CA LEU A 171 -10.41 1.95 -6.09
C LEU A 171 -9.38 0.91 -6.53
N ASN A 172 -8.84 0.20 -5.55
CA ASN A 172 -8.08 -1.03 -5.73
C ASN A 172 -8.91 -2.19 -5.22
N ILE A 173 -9.01 -3.22 -6.05
CA ILE A 173 -9.96 -4.31 -5.92
C ILE A 173 -9.17 -5.61 -6.11
N GLY A 174 -9.35 -6.55 -5.20
CA GLY A 174 -8.59 -7.80 -5.16
C GLY A 174 -9.48 -9.00 -4.90
N GLY A 175 -9.11 -10.15 -5.48
CA GLY A 175 -9.78 -11.43 -5.26
C GLY A 175 -11.01 -11.71 -6.13
N PHE A 176 -11.44 -10.76 -6.95
CA PHE A 176 -12.59 -10.94 -7.83
C PHE A 176 -12.23 -11.75 -9.07
N ALA A 177 -13.02 -12.79 -9.33
CA ALA A 177 -12.86 -13.72 -10.44
C ALA A 177 -14.26 -14.11 -10.97
N PRO A 178 -14.92 -13.24 -11.75
CA PRO A 178 -16.23 -13.56 -12.33
C PRO A 178 -16.12 -14.78 -13.27
N ALA A 179 -17.18 -15.57 -13.37
CA ALA A 179 -17.24 -16.68 -14.32
C ALA A 179 -17.31 -16.17 -15.78
N GLU A 180 -17.14 -17.08 -16.75
CA GLU A 180 -17.27 -16.74 -18.17
C GLU A 180 -18.66 -16.13 -18.46
N GLY A 181 -18.67 -14.97 -19.12
CA GLY A 181 -19.89 -14.19 -19.40
C GLY A 181 -20.32 -13.25 -18.28
N GLN A 182 -19.71 -13.32 -17.09
CA GLN A 182 -19.96 -12.37 -16.00
C GLN A 182 -18.91 -11.25 -15.95
N ALA A 183 -19.30 -10.10 -15.42
CA ALA A 183 -18.44 -8.99 -15.09
C ALA A 183 -18.66 -8.55 -13.64
N THR A 184 -17.62 -8.01 -13.02
CA THR A 184 -17.72 -7.43 -11.69
C THR A 184 -18.29 -6.03 -11.82
N GLU A 185 -19.42 -5.73 -11.17
CA GLU A 185 -20.07 -4.42 -11.22
C GLU A 185 -20.02 -3.74 -9.85
N LEU A 186 -19.69 -2.45 -9.84
CA LEU A 186 -19.63 -1.62 -8.66
C LEU A 186 -20.92 -0.82 -8.51
N TRP A 187 -21.39 -0.72 -7.28
CA TRP A 187 -22.62 -0.02 -6.93
C TRP A 187 -22.37 0.98 -5.81
N VAL A 188 -23.06 2.12 -5.86
CA VAL A 188 -23.30 2.96 -4.68
C VAL A 188 -24.71 2.69 -4.17
N VAL A 189 -24.84 2.52 -2.87
CA VAL A 189 -26.10 2.33 -2.15
C VAL A 189 -26.26 3.51 -1.20
N PRO A 190 -27.03 4.54 -1.58
CA PRO A 190 -27.32 5.67 -0.69
C PRO A 190 -28.07 5.21 0.55
N GLU A 191 -27.96 5.95 1.65
CA GLU A 191 -28.70 5.65 2.88
C GLU A 191 -30.23 5.65 2.61
N GLY A 192 -30.86 4.48 2.74
CA GLY A 192 -32.29 4.30 2.45
C GLY A 192 -32.69 4.44 0.97
N GLY A 193 -31.71 4.53 0.06
CA GLY A 193 -31.92 4.67 -1.39
C GLY A 193 -31.78 3.36 -2.16
N ALA A 194 -32.10 3.41 -3.45
CA ALA A 194 -31.86 2.29 -4.37
C ALA A 194 -30.40 2.27 -4.83
N PRO A 195 -29.78 1.08 -5.02
CA PRO A 195 -28.45 0.96 -5.60
C PRO A 195 -28.35 1.58 -6.99
N GLN A 196 -27.23 2.25 -7.28
CA GLN A 196 -26.94 2.82 -8.58
C GLN A 196 -25.59 2.30 -9.08
N SER A 197 -25.54 1.86 -10.35
CA SER A 197 -24.30 1.35 -10.95
C SER A 197 -23.30 2.48 -11.11
N LEU A 198 -22.07 2.23 -10.64
CA LEU A 198 -20.89 3.05 -10.92
C LEU A 198 -20.07 2.49 -12.09
N GLY A 199 -20.47 1.32 -12.60
CA GLY A 199 -19.90 0.67 -13.77
C GLY A 199 -19.13 -0.61 -13.46
N LEU A 200 -18.62 -1.21 -14.54
CA LEU A 200 -17.88 -2.47 -14.47
C LEU A 200 -16.44 -2.27 -14.02
N ILE A 201 -16.00 -3.10 -13.10
CA ILE A 201 -14.63 -3.17 -12.59
C ILE A 201 -13.75 -3.95 -13.60
N PRO A 202 -12.65 -3.36 -14.10
CA PRO A 202 -11.69 -4.06 -14.93
C PRO A 202 -11.03 -5.25 -14.21
N ALA A 203 -10.70 -6.28 -14.97
CA ALA A 203 -9.98 -7.45 -14.47
C ALA A 203 -8.58 -7.13 -13.90
N SER A 204 -8.03 -5.94 -14.18
CA SER A 204 -6.77 -5.47 -13.58
C SER A 204 -6.89 -5.19 -12.07
N GLY A 205 -8.10 -5.03 -11.54
CA GLY A 205 -8.34 -4.68 -10.14
C GLY A 205 -8.15 -3.19 -9.84
N THR A 206 -7.72 -2.36 -10.80
CA THR A 206 -7.68 -0.90 -10.64
C THR A 206 -8.89 -0.27 -11.33
N PHE A 207 -9.73 0.41 -10.56
CA PHE A 207 -10.90 1.14 -11.06
C PHE A 207 -10.75 2.62 -10.73
N ALA A 208 -10.45 3.44 -11.74
CA ALA A 208 -10.33 4.89 -11.59
C ALA A 208 -11.08 5.62 -12.70
N ARG A 209 -11.92 6.59 -12.32
CA ARG A 209 -12.69 7.40 -13.28
C ARG A 209 -13.23 8.68 -12.65
N ASP A 210 -13.68 9.57 -13.52
CA ASP A 210 -14.45 10.74 -13.12
C ASP A 210 -15.92 10.35 -12.88
N LEU A 211 -16.52 11.00 -11.88
CA LEU A 211 -17.90 10.86 -11.47
C LEU A 211 -18.75 11.99 -12.04
N THR A 212 -19.92 11.61 -12.55
CA THR A 212 -21.00 12.53 -12.91
C THR A 212 -21.55 13.22 -11.66
N ASP A 213 -22.21 14.36 -11.85
CA ASP A 213 -22.82 15.12 -10.76
C ASP A 213 -23.83 14.29 -9.94
N ALA A 214 -24.57 13.40 -10.61
CA ALA A 214 -25.52 12.49 -9.97
C ALA A 214 -24.81 11.42 -9.11
N GLU A 215 -23.74 10.80 -9.63
CA GLU A 215 -22.95 9.82 -8.87
C GLU A 215 -22.26 10.48 -7.66
N ARG A 216 -21.76 11.72 -7.80
CA ARG A 216 -21.18 12.47 -6.67
C ARG A 216 -22.21 12.76 -5.59
N ALA A 217 -23.44 13.09 -5.97
CA ALA A 217 -24.52 13.32 -5.00
C ALA A 217 -24.93 12.04 -4.26
N ALA A 218 -24.73 10.86 -4.86
CA ALA A 218 -24.99 9.57 -4.23
C ALA A 218 -23.82 9.09 -3.33
N LEU A 219 -22.59 9.47 -3.68
CA LEU A 219 -21.37 9.12 -2.95
C LEU A 219 -21.09 10.15 -1.85
N VAL A 220 -21.85 10.03 -0.76
CA VAL A 220 -21.74 10.87 0.45
C VAL A 220 -21.38 10.02 1.67
N ALA A 221 -20.93 10.66 2.75
CA ALA A 221 -20.75 9.97 4.04
C ALA A 221 -22.08 9.30 4.47
N GLY A 222 -22.02 8.03 4.85
CA GLY A 222 -23.21 7.23 5.19
C GLY A 222 -23.78 6.39 4.04
N ALA A 223 -23.43 6.68 2.79
CA ALA A 223 -23.67 5.75 1.69
C ALA A 223 -22.73 4.52 1.79
N SER A 224 -23.10 3.43 1.14
CA SER A 224 -22.28 2.22 1.05
C SER A 224 -21.86 1.92 -0.38
N LEU A 225 -20.70 1.29 -0.56
CA LEU A 225 -20.34 0.64 -1.81
C LEU A 225 -20.70 -0.83 -1.74
N ALA A 226 -21.16 -1.39 -2.85
CA ALA A 226 -21.42 -2.82 -2.99
C ALA A 226 -20.84 -3.35 -4.31
N VAL A 227 -20.53 -4.65 -4.35
CA VAL A 227 -19.97 -5.31 -5.55
C VAL A 227 -20.72 -6.60 -5.83
N THR A 228 -21.04 -6.84 -7.11
CA THR A 228 -21.74 -8.05 -7.58
C THR A 228 -21.08 -8.65 -8.83
N TYR A 229 -21.46 -9.87 -9.20
CA TYR A 229 -21.09 -10.49 -10.47
C TYR A 229 -22.30 -10.53 -11.41
N GLU A 230 -22.36 -9.59 -12.34
CA GLU A 230 -23.50 -9.42 -13.24
C GLU A 230 -23.20 -9.96 -14.64
N ASP A 231 -24.23 -10.11 -15.48
CA ASP A 231 -24.05 -10.48 -16.89
C ASP A 231 -23.35 -9.34 -17.65
N ALA A 232 -22.21 -9.63 -18.27
CA ALA A 232 -21.44 -8.60 -18.97
C ALA A 232 -22.17 -8.00 -20.20
N VAL A 233 -23.11 -8.74 -20.79
CA VAL A 233 -23.80 -8.36 -22.04
C VAL A 233 -24.86 -7.26 -21.79
N SER A 234 -25.46 -7.22 -20.61
CA SER A 234 -26.53 -6.27 -20.26
C SER A 234 -26.08 -5.12 -19.35
N ALA A 235 -24.78 -4.96 -19.13
CA ALA A 235 -24.22 -3.89 -18.31
C ALA A 235 -24.28 -2.50 -18.99
N PRO A 236 -24.38 -1.40 -18.21
CA PRO A 236 -24.62 -1.37 -16.77
C PRO A 236 -26.09 -1.69 -16.44
N HIS A 237 -26.32 -2.41 -15.34
CA HIS A 237 -27.68 -2.79 -14.93
C HIS A 237 -28.35 -1.66 -14.13
N ALA A 238 -29.69 -1.61 -14.18
CA ALA A 238 -30.45 -0.61 -13.44
C ALA A 238 -30.48 -0.86 -11.91
N ALA A 239 -30.27 -2.11 -11.51
CA ALA A 239 -30.13 -2.56 -10.13
C ALA A 239 -29.35 -3.89 -10.13
N PRO A 240 -28.72 -4.29 -9.01
CA PRO A 240 -28.10 -5.60 -8.87
C PRO A 240 -29.09 -6.72 -9.21
N THR A 241 -28.71 -7.63 -10.11
CA THR A 241 -29.53 -8.81 -10.45
C THR A 241 -29.06 -10.07 -9.75
N THR A 242 -27.86 -10.01 -9.17
CA THR A 242 -27.22 -11.10 -8.41
C THR A 242 -26.97 -10.72 -6.95
N ASP A 243 -26.55 -11.70 -6.15
CA ASP A 243 -26.23 -11.50 -4.74
C ASP A 243 -25.03 -10.55 -4.56
N ILE A 244 -25.09 -9.77 -3.47
CA ILE A 244 -24.00 -8.86 -3.09
C ILE A 244 -22.85 -9.66 -2.48
N LEU A 245 -21.66 -9.51 -3.07
CA LEU A 245 -20.45 -10.23 -2.65
C LEU A 245 -19.79 -9.55 -1.45
N ILE A 246 -19.66 -8.22 -1.51
CA ILE A 246 -19.17 -7.38 -0.42
C ILE A 246 -19.95 -6.06 -0.39
N ILE A 247 -20.14 -5.52 0.80
CA ILE A 247 -20.76 -4.22 1.03
C ILE A 247 -20.11 -3.54 2.23
N GLY A 248 -19.98 -2.21 2.18
CA GLY A 248 -19.39 -1.45 3.28
C GLY A 248 -19.52 0.05 3.09
N GLY A 249 -19.52 0.75 4.22
CA GLY A 249 -19.79 2.18 4.30
C GLY A 249 -18.66 3.06 3.77
N LEU A 250 -19.05 4.24 3.30
CA LEU A 250 -18.16 5.35 2.98
C LEU A 250 -18.00 6.25 4.20
N THR A 251 -16.75 6.50 4.57
CA THR A 251 -16.40 7.34 5.73
C THR A 251 -15.66 8.58 5.27
N GLN A 252 -16.06 9.75 5.78
CA GLN A 252 -15.36 11.00 5.52
C GLN A 252 -14.05 11.09 6.31
N VAL A 253 -13.01 11.63 5.67
CA VAL A 253 -11.67 11.83 6.26
C VAL A 253 -11.21 13.27 6.23
#